data_AF-A0A7S2SL51-F1
#
_entry.id   AF-A0A7S2SL51-F1
#
_cell.length_a   1.000
_cell.length_b   1.000
_cell.length_c   1.000
_cell.angle_alpha   90.00
_cell.angle_beta   90.00
_cell.angle_gamma   90.00
#
_symmetry.space_group_name_H-M   'P 1'
#
loop_
_entity.id
_entity.type
_entity.pdbx_description
1 polymer ?
#
loop_
_entity_poly.entity_id
_entity_poly.type
_entity_poly.pdbx_seq_one_letter_code
_entity_poly.pdbx_strand_id
1 'polypeptide(L)'
;VSTENSPVLVLAGLPRTGSTALQRLLCLHPDVDCLEFYQAIQPVETRGIDPSSIGTSWDWRVLSAHCVTQFLYYLRPLLSRMHVMGARMPCEETHITAHVFGSLLFEASLVNLTTYSNWYMTTDHTPAYEFCQLVFKIIAHQRGGTSHNRLRLLKSPQHTEQLDAILRVFPDAKVVMTHRPVVDIMKSMMPLIAYTGGTMSSEINLSLLGLFWLNRFQTMLRRYMNAREHVQVMDVHFN
;
A
#
# COMPACT_ATOMS: atom_id res chain seq x y z
N VAL A 1 21.96 -18.97 10.16
CA VAL A 1 20.64 -19.14 10.80
C VAL A 1 19.61 -19.05 9.69
N SER A 2 19.02 -20.19 9.31
CA SER A 2 18.06 -20.32 8.22
C SER A 2 16.83 -19.44 8.48
N THR A 3 16.67 -18.36 7.72
CA THR A 3 15.45 -17.55 7.78
C THR A 3 14.37 -18.29 6.99
N GLU A 4 13.50 -18.99 7.70
CA GLU A 4 12.20 -19.47 7.22
C GLU A 4 11.39 -18.24 6.75
N ASN A 5 11.57 -17.87 5.48
CA ASN A 5 10.86 -16.75 4.88
C ASN A 5 9.42 -17.18 4.62
N SER A 6 8.46 -16.54 5.30
CA SER A 6 7.03 -16.71 5.01
C SER A 6 6.78 -16.55 3.51
N PRO A 7 5.95 -17.39 2.87
CA PRO A 7 5.60 -17.20 1.46
C PRO A 7 4.93 -15.83 1.28
N VAL A 8 5.17 -15.20 0.13
CA VAL A 8 4.68 -13.84 -0.17
C VAL A 8 3.74 -13.86 -1.37
N LEU A 9 2.58 -13.22 -1.21
CA LEU A 9 1.63 -12.94 -2.28
C LEU A 9 1.57 -11.42 -2.50
N VAL A 10 1.87 -10.98 -3.70
CA VAL A 10 1.87 -9.57 -4.10
C VAL A 10 0.63 -9.31 -4.96
N LEU A 11 -0.29 -8.53 -4.42
CA LEU A 11 -1.38 -7.94 -5.18
C LEU A 11 -0.91 -6.61 -5.79
N ALA A 12 -0.85 -6.60 -7.12
CA ALA A 12 -0.56 -5.45 -7.95
C ALA A 12 -1.80 -5.03 -8.76
N GLY A 13 -1.72 -3.86 -9.38
CA GLY A 13 -2.79 -3.27 -10.15
C GLY A 13 -2.88 -1.77 -9.91
N LEU A 14 -3.35 -1.03 -10.90
CA LEU A 14 -3.60 0.39 -10.73
C LEU A 14 -4.63 0.65 -9.60
N PRO A 15 -4.72 1.87 -9.07
CA PRO A 15 -5.80 2.21 -8.14
C PRO A 15 -7.17 1.91 -8.76
N ARG A 16 -8.18 1.63 -7.92
CA ARG A 16 -9.59 1.47 -8.36
C ARG A 16 -9.87 0.25 -9.27
N THR A 17 -9.02 -0.78 -9.24
CA THR A 17 -9.21 -2.08 -9.94
C THR A 17 -9.92 -3.16 -9.09
N GLY A 18 -10.38 -2.81 -7.89
CA GLY A 18 -10.97 -3.79 -6.95
C GLY A 18 -9.96 -4.50 -6.05
N SER A 19 -8.67 -4.16 -6.13
CA SER A 19 -7.60 -4.75 -5.30
C SER A 19 -7.87 -4.67 -3.78
N THR A 20 -8.53 -3.63 -3.29
CA THR A 20 -8.94 -3.53 -1.87
C THR A 20 -9.99 -4.56 -1.47
N ALA A 21 -10.96 -4.87 -2.35
CA ALA A 21 -11.96 -5.89 -2.08
C ALA A 21 -11.32 -7.28 -2.06
N LEU A 22 -10.43 -7.56 -3.02
CA LEU A 22 -9.66 -8.80 -3.08
C LEU A 22 -8.74 -8.95 -1.86
N GLN A 23 -8.02 -7.89 -1.47
CA GLN A 23 -7.18 -7.91 -0.26
C GLN A 23 -8.01 -8.28 0.96
N ARG A 24 -9.15 -7.61 1.19
CA ARG A 24 -10.02 -7.88 2.33
C ARG A 24 -10.55 -9.31 2.33
N LEU A 25 -10.95 -9.84 1.18
CA LEU A 25 -11.39 -11.23 1.04
C LEU A 25 -10.28 -12.22 1.44
N LEU A 26 -9.06 -12.02 0.93
CA LEU A 26 -7.91 -12.86 1.25
C LEU A 26 -7.54 -12.79 2.74
N CYS A 27 -7.62 -11.60 3.35
CA CYS A 27 -7.35 -11.41 4.77
C CYS A 27 -8.36 -12.08 5.72
N LEU A 28 -9.48 -12.62 5.21
CA LEU A 28 -10.39 -13.44 6.02
C LEU A 28 -9.84 -14.84 6.31
N HIS A 29 -8.85 -15.30 5.54
CA HIS A 29 -8.27 -16.63 5.71
C HIS A 29 -7.30 -16.64 6.92
N PRO A 30 -7.41 -17.61 7.86
CA PRO A 30 -6.60 -17.63 9.08
C PRO A 30 -5.10 -17.73 8.81
N ASP A 31 -4.70 -18.37 7.72
CA ASP A 31 -3.28 -18.50 7.35
C ASP A 31 -2.73 -17.33 6.52
N VAL A 32 -3.51 -16.27 6.29
CA VAL A 32 -3.03 -15.06 5.60
C VAL A 32 -2.68 -13.99 6.63
N ASP A 33 -1.44 -13.50 6.56
CA ASP A 33 -0.97 -12.38 7.36
C ASP A 33 -1.06 -11.09 6.55
N CYS A 34 -1.93 -10.20 7.01
CA CYS A 34 -2.17 -8.90 6.38
C CYS A 34 -1.67 -7.78 7.30
N LEU A 35 -1.08 -6.76 6.67
CA LEU A 35 -0.71 -5.53 7.34
C LEU A 35 -1.99 -4.78 7.77
N GLU A 36 -2.15 -4.53 9.07
CA GLU A 36 -3.22 -3.67 9.59
C GLU A 36 -2.75 -2.20 9.63
N PHE A 37 -3.66 -1.24 9.44
CA PHE A 37 -3.32 0.19 9.35
C PHE A 37 -2.51 0.71 10.55
N TYR A 38 -2.89 0.33 11.77
CA TYR A 38 -2.16 0.75 12.98
C TYR A 38 -0.70 0.30 12.97
N GLN A 39 -0.41 -0.87 12.39
CA GLN A 39 0.95 -1.41 12.26
C GLN A 39 1.74 -0.66 11.19
N ALA A 40 1.07 -0.23 10.12
CA ALA A 40 1.71 0.48 9.02
C ALA A 40 2.18 1.88 9.45
N ILE A 41 1.38 2.59 10.26
CA ILE A 41 1.72 3.94 10.74
C ILE A 41 2.54 3.94 12.03
N GLN A 42 2.46 2.87 12.82
CA GLN A 42 3.23 2.69 14.05
C GLN A 42 3.65 1.21 14.22
N PRO A 43 4.71 0.79 13.53
CA PRO A 43 5.10 -0.61 13.51
C PRO A 43 5.66 -1.10 14.86
N VAL A 44 6.40 -0.24 15.57
CA VAL A 44 7.10 -0.58 16.80
C VAL A 44 6.24 -0.30 18.02
N GLU A 45 6.14 -1.27 18.94
CA GLU A 45 5.63 -1.03 20.28
C GLU A 45 6.73 -0.46 21.18
N THR A 46 6.52 0.74 21.74
CA THR A 46 7.53 1.46 22.52
C THR A 46 7.16 1.64 23.99
N ARG A 47 5.95 1.25 24.41
CA ARG A 47 5.43 1.46 25.77
C ARG A 47 5.46 0.22 26.65
N GLY A 48 6.05 -0.88 26.16
CA GLY A 48 6.17 -2.10 26.94
C GLY A 48 4.82 -2.67 27.37
N ILE A 49 3.77 -2.50 26.55
CA ILE A 49 2.47 -3.10 26.82
C ILE A 49 2.58 -4.63 26.86
N ASP A 50 1.67 -5.26 27.59
CA ASP A 50 1.55 -6.72 27.61
C ASP A 50 1.43 -7.24 26.17
N PRO A 51 2.26 -8.20 25.73
CA PRO A 51 2.12 -8.86 24.44
C PRO A 51 0.70 -9.36 24.14
N SER A 52 -0.06 -9.77 25.17
CA SER A 52 -1.46 -10.19 25.03
C SER A 52 -2.40 -9.07 24.56
N SER A 53 -2.00 -7.81 24.78
CA SER A 53 -2.77 -6.62 24.41
C SER A 53 -2.53 -6.15 22.99
N ILE A 54 -1.51 -6.67 22.29
CA ILE A 54 -1.15 -6.24 20.93
C ILE A 54 -2.32 -6.45 19.97
N GLY A 55 -2.69 -5.39 19.25
CA GLY A 55 -3.82 -5.38 18.30
C GLY A 55 -5.21 -5.37 18.94
N THR A 56 -5.32 -5.34 20.28
CA THR A 56 -6.59 -5.17 20.99
C THR A 56 -6.95 -3.70 21.17
N SER A 57 -8.09 -3.40 21.80
CA SER A 57 -8.45 -2.03 22.20
C SER A 57 -7.52 -1.42 23.25
N TRP A 58 -6.72 -2.24 23.94
CA TRP A 58 -5.73 -1.81 24.92
C TRP A 58 -4.37 -1.49 24.28
N ASP A 59 -4.17 -1.83 23.00
CA ASP A 59 -3.02 -1.38 22.23
C ASP A 59 -3.18 0.10 21.89
N TRP A 60 -2.34 0.96 22.49
CA TRP A 60 -2.39 2.40 22.26
C TRP A 60 -2.17 2.78 20.79
N ARG A 61 -1.50 1.94 19.99
CA ARG A 61 -1.29 2.16 18.56
C ARG A 61 -2.60 2.00 17.79
N VAL A 62 -3.45 1.05 18.20
CA VAL A 62 -4.80 0.88 17.64
C VAL A 62 -5.66 2.09 17.96
N LEU A 63 -5.61 2.59 19.20
CA LEU A 63 -6.32 3.81 19.61
C LEU A 63 -5.82 5.04 18.82
N SER A 64 -4.50 5.20 18.72
CA SER A 64 -3.85 6.28 17.95
C SER A 64 -4.31 6.26 16.48
N ALA A 65 -4.25 5.10 15.83
CA ALA A 65 -4.71 4.92 14.45
C ALA A 65 -6.21 5.19 14.26
N HIS A 66 -7.03 4.83 15.26
CA HIS A 66 -8.45 5.17 15.26
C HIS A 66 -8.65 6.68 15.31
N CYS A 67 -8.00 7.37 16.25
CA CYS A 67 -8.07 8.83 16.38
C CYS A 67 -7.62 9.54 15.08
N VAL A 68 -6.51 9.10 14.48
CA VAL A 68 -6.04 9.64 13.18
C VAL A 68 -7.10 9.46 12.10
N THR A 69 -7.72 8.28 12.01
CA THR A 69 -8.76 8.01 11.01
C THR A 69 -9.99 8.91 11.22
N GLN A 70 -10.48 9.04 12.46
CA GLN A 70 -11.62 9.90 12.79
C GLN A 70 -11.32 11.37 12.50
N PHE A 71 -10.10 11.81 12.83
CA PHE A 71 -9.65 13.17 12.54
C PHE A 71 -9.62 13.45 11.03
N LEU A 72 -9.12 12.51 10.23
CA LEU A 72 -9.15 12.63 8.77
C LEU A 72 -10.57 12.68 8.21
N TYR A 73 -11.51 11.88 8.73
CA TYR A 73 -12.91 11.91 8.32
C TYR A 73 -13.63 13.17 8.76
N TYR A 74 -13.29 13.72 9.93
CA TYR A 74 -13.80 15.00 10.38
C TYR A 74 -13.35 16.13 9.45
N LEU A 75 -12.05 16.19 9.10
CA LEU A 75 -11.51 17.18 8.18
C LEU A 75 -11.99 16.98 6.73
N ARG A 76 -12.26 15.73 6.33
CA ARG A 76 -12.66 15.36 4.97
C ARG A 76 -13.89 14.44 4.99
N PRO A 77 -15.11 14.97 5.21
CA PRO A 77 -16.30 14.16 5.41
C PRO A 77 -16.63 13.21 4.25
N LEU A 78 -16.28 13.56 3.01
CA LEU A 78 -16.52 12.70 1.85
C LEU A 78 -15.48 11.57 1.71
N LEU A 79 -14.35 11.63 2.44
CA LEU A 79 -13.28 10.66 2.34
C LEU A 79 -13.74 9.25 2.72
N SER A 80 -14.59 9.13 3.75
CA SER A 80 -15.13 7.84 4.19
C SER A 80 -15.92 7.11 3.10
N ARG A 81 -16.54 7.85 2.17
CA ARG A 81 -17.26 7.29 1.01
C ARG A 81 -16.33 6.88 -0.13
N MET A 82 -15.16 7.49 -0.22
CA MET A 82 -14.20 7.28 -1.33
C MET A 82 -13.09 6.28 -0.97
N HIS A 83 -12.65 6.30 0.29
CA HIS A 83 -11.55 5.52 0.84
C HIS A 83 -11.82 5.12 2.30
N VAL A 84 -12.35 3.91 2.46
CA VAL A 84 -12.67 3.33 3.76
C VAL A 84 -11.39 2.84 4.44
N MET A 85 -11.10 3.40 5.61
CA MET A 85 -9.95 3.11 6.46
C MET A 85 -10.43 2.84 7.88
N GLY A 86 -9.60 2.16 8.66
CA GLY A 86 -9.82 1.95 10.07
C GLY A 86 -8.57 1.33 10.69
N ALA A 87 -8.40 1.51 12.00
CA ALA A 87 -7.20 1.11 12.72
C ALA A 87 -6.75 -0.34 12.44
N ARG A 88 -7.70 -1.27 12.38
CA ARG A 88 -7.47 -2.71 12.16
C ARG A 88 -7.85 -3.19 10.77
N MET A 89 -8.09 -2.27 9.84
CA MET A 89 -8.38 -2.66 8.46
C MET A 89 -7.07 -3.02 7.72
N PRO A 90 -7.12 -3.96 6.77
CA PRO A 90 -5.99 -4.22 5.87
C PRO A 90 -5.52 -2.95 5.19
N CYS A 91 -4.22 -2.75 5.21
CA CYS A 91 -3.52 -1.54 4.78
C CYS A 91 -2.54 -1.85 3.65
N GLU A 92 -2.08 -0.79 2.99
CA GLU A 92 -1.03 -0.85 1.97
C GLU A 92 0.34 -0.58 2.61
N GLU A 93 1.37 -1.20 2.06
CA GLU A 93 2.76 -1.01 2.50
C GLU A 93 3.28 0.40 2.19
N THR A 94 2.53 1.19 1.43
CA THR A 94 2.84 2.59 1.09
C THR A 94 3.08 3.44 2.34
N HIS A 95 2.40 3.16 3.45
CA HIS A 95 2.64 3.82 4.73
C HIS A 95 4.00 3.44 5.32
N ILE A 96 4.45 2.20 5.14
CA ILE A 96 5.78 1.76 5.58
C ILE A 96 6.85 2.39 4.67
N THR A 97 6.73 2.24 3.35
CA THR A 97 7.72 2.78 2.41
C THR A 97 7.79 4.30 2.42
N ALA A 98 6.75 4.99 2.91
CA ALA A 98 6.76 6.45 3.08
C ALA A 98 7.83 6.91 4.10
N HIS A 99 8.21 6.07 5.08
CA HIS A 99 9.24 6.41 6.07
C HIS A 99 10.63 6.60 5.45
N VAL A 100 10.86 6.00 4.27
CA VAL A 100 12.11 6.11 3.50
C VAL A 100 11.89 6.83 2.17
N PHE A 101 10.80 7.59 2.06
CA PHE A 101 10.41 8.37 0.88
C PHE A 101 10.17 7.56 -0.41
N GLY A 102 10.19 6.22 -0.39
CA GLY A 102 9.95 5.36 -1.55
C GLY A 102 8.48 5.01 -1.78
N SER A 103 7.55 5.96 -1.67
CA SER A 103 6.11 5.69 -1.62
C SER A 103 5.26 6.51 -2.59
N LEU A 104 4.38 5.83 -3.31
CA LEU A 104 3.35 6.47 -4.13
C LEU A 104 2.36 7.29 -3.29
N LEU A 105 2.33 7.11 -1.96
CA LEU A 105 1.47 7.84 -1.04
C LEU A 105 1.59 9.36 -1.21
N PHE A 106 2.79 9.87 -1.46
CA PHE A 106 3.01 11.30 -1.63
C PHE A 106 2.37 11.82 -2.92
N GLU A 107 2.58 11.17 -4.07
CA GLU A 107 1.92 11.56 -5.33
C GLU A 107 0.39 11.45 -5.23
N ALA A 108 -0.12 10.45 -4.49
CA ALA A 108 -1.56 10.22 -4.32
C ALA A 108 -2.24 11.19 -3.34
N SER A 109 -1.50 11.70 -2.36
CA SER A 109 -2.04 12.55 -1.30
C SER A 109 -1.76 14.04 -1.49
N LEU A 110 -0.71 14.36 -2.25
CA LEU A 110 -0.23 15.71 -2.48
C LEU A 110 -0.20 15.98 -3.98
N VAL A 111 -0.79 17.10 -4.40
CA VAL A 111 -0.78 17.55 -5.79
C VAL A 111 0.46 18.41 -6.07
N ASN A 112 0.89 18.46 -7.33
CA ASN A 112 2.01 19.29 -7.82
C ASN A 112 3.42 18.94 -7.28
N LEU A 113 3.68 17.67 -6.97
CA LEU A 113 4.99 17.19 -6.49
C LEU A 113 5.97 16.81 -7.60
N THR A 114 6.20 17.67 -8.59
CA THR A 114 7.00 17.33 -9.79
C THR A 114 8.43 16.87 -9.48
N THR A 115 9.14 17.54 -8.56
CA THR A 115 10.51 17.16 -8.16
C THR A 115 10.56 15.79 -7.53
N TYR A 116 9.63 15.50 -6.62
CA TYR A 116 9.53 14.20 -5.97
C TYR A 116 9.16 13.11 -6.98
N SER A 117 8.18 13.36 -7.86
CA SER A 117 7.77 12.42 -8.90
C SER A 117 8.93 12.03 -9.82
N ASN A 118 9.72 13.01 -10.26
CA ASN A 118 10.87 12.76 -11.11
C ASN A 118 11.94 11.91 -10.40
N TRP A 119 12.26 12.25 -9.15
CA TRP A 119 13.17 11.45 -8.33
C TRP A 119 12.62 10.03 -8.09
N TYR A 120 11.34 9.91 -7.73
CA TYR A 120 10.68 8.64 -7.45
C TYR A 120 10.72 7.72 -8.66
N MET A 121 10.48 8.25 -9.87
CA MET A 121 10.54 7.45 -11.08
C MET A 121 11.96 6.95 -11.39
N THR A 122 13.01 7.71 -11.11
CA THR A 122 14.39 7.32 -11.46
C THR A 122 15.14 6.56 -10.35
N THR A 123 14.56 6.48 -9.15
CA THR A 123 15.18 5.87 -7.98
C THR A 123 14.97 4.35 -7.95
N ASP A 124 15.98 3.61 -7.52
CA ASP A 124 15.84 2.21 -7.15
C ASP A 124 15.12 2.08 -5.81
N HIS A 125 13.99 1.37 -5.81
CA HIS A 125 13.14 1.19 -4.63
C HIS A 125 13.44 -0.09 -3.85
N THR A 126 14.46 -0.85 -4.24
CA THR A 126 14.90 -2.04 -3.48
C THR A 126 15.08 -1.75 -1.98
N PRO A 127 15.74 -0.64 -1.55
CA PRO A 127 15.87 -0.31 -0.13
C PRO A 127 14.53 -0.11 0.59
N ALA A 128 13.49 0.36 -0.11
CA ALA A 128 12.17 0.54 0.49
C ALA A 128 11.49 -0.80 0.81
N TYR A 129 11.69 -1.82 -0.02
CA TYR A 129 11.18 -3.17 0.24
C TYR A 129 12.03 -3.93 1.26
N GLU A 130 13.34 -3.69 1.33
CA GLU A 130 14.20 -4.20 2.42
C GLU A 130 13.74 -3.64 3.78
N PHE A 131 13.46 -2.34 3.83
CA PHE A 131 12.87 -1.70 5.01
C PHE A 131 11.49 -2.29 5.35
N CYS A 132 10.66 -2.53 4.33
CA CYS A 132 9.37 -3.20 4.51
C CYS A 132 9.53 -4.60 5.11
N GLN A 133 10.49 -5.40 4.63
CA GLN A 133 10.82 -6.71 5.18
C GLN A 133 11.27 -6.62 6.64
N LEU A 134 12.08 -5.62 7.01
CA LEU A 134 12.48 -5.37 8.39
C LEU A 134 11.26 -5.08 9.28
N VAL A 135 10.36 -4.20 8.83
CA VAL A 135 9.13 -3.87 9.57
C VAL A 135 8.25 -5.10 9.77
N PHE A 136 8.11 -5.97 8.76
CA PHE A 136 7.38 -7.23 8.93
C PHE A 136 8.03 -8.17 9.95
N LYS A 137 9.37 -8.25 10.00
CA LYS A 137 10.08 -9.03 11.02
C LYS A 137 9.80 -8.49 12.43
N ILE A 138 9.76 -7.17 12.60
CA ILE A 138 9.40 -6.52 13.87
C ILE A 138 7.95 -6.87 14.27
N ILE A 139 7.00 -6.72 13.36
CA ILE A 139 5.59 -7.05 13.60
C ILE A 139 5.42 -8.53 13.98
N ALA A 140 6.10 -9.43 13.26
CA ALA A 140 6.07 -10.87 13.53
C ALA A 140 6.66 -11.20 14.91
N HIS A 141 7.79 -10.59 15.25
CA HIS A 141 8.43 -10.76 16.56
C HIS A 141 7.50 -10.33 17.70
N GLN A 142 6.86 -9.17 17.55
CA GLN A 142 5.90 -8.66 18.53
C GLN A 142 4.68 -9.56 18.73
N ARG A 143 4.30 -10.36 17.74
CA ARG A 143 3.22 -11.36 17.83
C ARG A 143 3.70 -12.74 18.31
N GLY A 144 4.87 -12.82 18.91
CA GLY A 144 5.44 -14.07 19.43
C GLY A 144 6.04 -14.98 18.36
N GLY A 145 6.43 -14.46 17.20
CA GLY A 145 7.12 -15.22 16.14
C GLY A 145 6.21 -16.11 15.29
N THR A 146 4.89 -16.00 15.43
CA THR A 146 3.90 -16.90 14.79
C THR A 146 3.68 -16.68 13.28
N SER A 147 4.37 -15.73 12.65
CA SER A 147 4.21 -15.40 11.22
C SER A 147 5.03 -16.30 10.27
N HIS A 148 5.89 -17.18 10.79
CA HIS A 148 6.85 -17.93 9.96
C HIS A 148 6.21 -18.90 8.95
N ASN A 149 4.94 -19.31 9.16
CA ASN A 149 4.22 -20.21 8.25
C ASN A 149 2.97 -19.60 7.58
N ARG A 150 2.71 -18.30 7.80
CA ARG A 150 1.51 -17.64 7.24
C ARG A 150 1.85 -16.98 5.89
N LEU A 151 0.92 -17.02 4.95
CA LEU A 151 1.06 -16.33 3.66
C LEU A 151 1.01 -14.82 3.89
N ARG A 152 2.13 -14.13 3.67
CA ARG A 152 2.19 -12.68 3.77
C ARG A 152 1.57 -12.05 2.53
N LEU A 153 0.51 -11.28 2.70
CA LEU A 153 -0.13 -10.55 1.61
C LEU A 153 0.39 -9.12 1.56
N LEU A 154 0.99 -8.75 0.43
CA LEU A 154 1.34 -7.37 0.10
C LEU A 154 0.35 -6.79 -0.89
N LYS A 155 -0.14 -5.56 -0.67
CA LYS A 155 -1.00 -4.89 -1.66
C LYS A 155 -0.78 -3.39 -1.68
N SER A 156 -0.34 -2.90 -2.83
CA SER A 156 -0.27 -1.48 -3.14
C SER A 156 -0.34 -1.26 -4.65
N PRO A 157 -0.94 -0.16 -5.12
CA PRO A 157 -0.86 0.20 -6.53
C PRO A 157 0.59 0.36 -7.03
N GLN A 158 1.51 0.79 -6.17
CA GLN A 158 2.92 1.00 -6.53
C GLN A 158 3.64 -0.31 -6.91
N HIS A 159 3.15 -1.46 -6.45
CA HIS A 159 3.70 -2.77 -6.83
C HIS A 159 3.65 -3.00 -8.34
N THR A 160 2.70 -2.37 -9.03
CA THR A 160 2.59 -2.40 -10.49
C THR A 160 3.90 -1.93 -11.15
N GLU A 161 4.52 -0.88 -10.63
CA GLU A 161 5.72 -0.29 -11.27
C GLU A 161 7.04 -0.66 -10.60
N GLN A 162 6.98 -1.33 -9.46
CA GLN A 162 8.14 -1.66 -8.61
C GLN A 162 8.34 -3.18 -8.45
N LEU A 163 7.76 -3.99 -9.35
CA LEU A 163 7.80 -5.45 -9.25
C LEU A 163 9.24 -5.99 -9.23
N ASP A 164 10.15 -5.41 -10.02
CA ASP A 164 11.57 -5.81 -10.01
C ASP A 164 12.22 -5.63 -8.62
N ALA A 165 11.94 -4.50 -7.95
CA ALA A 165 12.45 -4.24 -6.61
C ALA A 165 11.87 -5.21 -5.57
N ILE A 166 10.58 -5.55 -5.71
CA ILE A 166 9.91 -6.55 -4.87
C ILE A 166 10.58 -7.91 -5.06
N LEU A 167 10.80 -8.35 -6.30
CA LEU A 167 11.36 -9.66 -6.62
C LEU A 167 12.84 -9.79 -6.20
N ARG A 168 13.59 -8.69 -6.11
CA ARG A 168 14.94 -8.72 -5.50
C ARG A 168 14.90 -9.04 -4.01
N VAL A 169 13.89 -8.56 -3.28
CA VAL A 169 13.75 -8.75 -1.83
C VAL A 169 12.97 -10.03 -1.48
N PHE A 170 11.99 -10.38 -2.32
CA PHE A 170 11.10 -11.53 -2.19
C PHE A 170 11.11 -12.35 -3.50
N PRO A 171 12.19 -13.08 -3.77
CA PRO A 171 12.37 -13.79 -5.05
C PRO A 171 11.29 -14.85 -5.31
N ASP A 172 10.75 -15.45 -4.25
CA ASP A 172 9.70 -16.48 -4.33
C ASP A 172 8.28 -15.90 -4.29
N ALA A 173 8.13 -14.58 -4.44
CA ALA A 173 6.82 -13.93 -4.37
C ALA A 173 5.93 -14.36 -5.55
N LYS A 174 4.68 -14.73 -5.23
CA LYS A 174 3.63 -14.94 -6.23
C LYS A 174 2.93 -13.62 -6.51
N VAL A 175 2.57 -13.37 -7.76
CA VAL A 175 2.01 -12.08 -8.18
C VAL A 175 0.59 -12.27 -8.70
N VAL A 176 -0.33 -11.44 -8.22
CA VAL A 176 -1.69 -11.28 -8.75
C VAL A 176 -1.84 -9.87 -9.27
N MET A 177 -2.21 -9.71 -10.54
CA MET A 177 -2.46 -8.42 -11.16
C MET A 177 -3.96 -8.20 -11.35
N THR A 178 -4.47 -7.10 -10.81
CA THR A 178 -5.87 -6.69 -11.01
C THR A 178 -6.00 -5.73 -12.19
N HIS A 179 -7.01 -5.93 -13.03
CA HIS A 179 -7.22 -5.20 -14.28
C HIS A 179 -8.57 -4.49 -14.31
N ARG A 180 -8.57 -3.27 -14.86
CA ARG A 180 -9.77 -2.47 -15.17
C ARG A 180 -9.44 -1.48 -16.27
N PRO A 181 -10.38 -1.12 -17.16
CA PRO A 181 -10.14 -0.07 -18.17
C PRO A 181 -9.65 1.24 -17.54
N VAL A 182 -8.55 1.78 -18.06
CA VAL A 182 -7.89 3.00 -17.52
C VAL A 182 -8.86 4.19 -17.48
N VAL A 183 -9.76 4.29 -18.46
CA VAL A 183 -10.78 5.35 -18.51
C VAL A 183 -11.67 5.32 -17.26
N ASP A 184 -12.07 4.13 -16.80
CA ASP A 184 -12.93 3.99 -15.62
C ASP A 184 -12.15 4.18 -14.31
N ILE A 185 -10.88 3.79 -14.30
CA ILE A 185 -9.95 4.11 -13.21
C ILE A 185 -9.84 5.63 -13.06
N MET A 186 -9.58 6.36 -14.15
CA MET A 186 -9.45 7.82 -14.14
C MET A 186 -10.73 8.48 -13.62
N LYS A 187 -11.90 8.11 -14.15
CA LYS A 187 -13.20 8.62 -13.68
C LYS A 187 -13.39 8.42 -12.18
N SER A 188 -12.99 7.25 -11.65
CA SER A 188 -13.14 6.95 -10.22
C SER A 188 -12.08 7.61 -9.34
N MET A 189 -10.85 7.79 -9.84
CA MET A 189 -9.71 8.25 -9.03
C MET A 189 -9.60 9.77 -8.97
N MET A 190 -9.88 10.48 -10.07
CA MET A 190 -9.69 11.93 -10.13
C MET A 190 -10.45 12.70 -9.04
N PRO A 191 -11.73 12.41 -8.72
CA PRO A 191 -12.42 13.08 -7.62
C PRO A 191 -11.73 12.89 -6.28
N LEU A 192 -11.20 11.69 -6.00
CA LEU A 192 -10.48 11.40 -4.76
C LEU A 192 -9.20 12.22 -4.67
N ILE A 193 -8.36 12.20 -5.71
CA ILE A 193 -7.08 12.93 -5.73
C ILE A 193 -7.30 14.43 -5.64
N ALA A 194 -8.26 14.98 -6.39
CA ALA A 194 -8.58 16.39 -6.33
C ALA A 194 -9.09 16.79 -4.93
N TYR A 195 -9.91 15.95 -4.30
CA TYR A 195 -10.45 16.20 -2.96
C TYR A 195 -9.39 16.10 -1.85
N THR A 196 -8.48 15.13 -1.92
CA THR A 196 -7.40 14.99 -0.94
C THR A 196 -6.30 16.04 -1.13
N GLY A 197 -5.94 16.34 -2.38
CA GLY A 197 -4.92 17.31 -2.74
C GLY A 197 -5.35 18.77 -2.63
N GLY A 198 -6.64 19.07 -2.80
CA GLY A 198 -7.18 20.44 -2.84
C GLY A 198 -7.03 21.24 -1.55
N THR A 199 -6.70 20.57 -0.45
CA THR A 199 -6.43 21.25 0.82
C THR A 199 -5.01 21.83 0.90
N MET A 200 -4.08 21.35 0.07
CA MET A 200 -2.65 21.69 0.16
C MET A 200 -2.18 22.63 -0.97
N SER A 201 -3.06 22.95 -1.92
CA SER A 201 -2.78 23.86 -3.04
C SER A 201 -3.97 24.80 -3.25
N SER A 202 -3.69 26.09 -3.44
CA SER A 202 -4.72 27.12 -3.64
C SER A 202 -5.50 26.94 -4.94
N GLU A 203 -4.91 26.30 -5.95
CA GLU A 203 -5.53 26.05 -7.24
C GLU A 203 -5.10 24.68 -7.80
N ILE A 204 -6.07 23.81 -8.11
CA ILE A 204 -5.84 22.55 -8.83
C ILE A 204 -6.30 22.72 -10.28
N ASN A 205 -5.35 22.65 -11.20
CA ASN A 205 -5.66 22.48 -12.61
C ASN A 205 -6.00 21.01 -12.89
N LEU A 206 -7.31 20.70 -12.98
CA LEU A 206 -7.80 19.33 -13.17
C LEU A 206 -7.31 18.69 -14.48
N SER A 207 -7.13 19.49 -15.55
CA SER A 207 -6.64 19.00 -16.84
C SER A 207 -5.17 18.56 -16.74
N LEU A 208 -4.32 19.36 -16.09
CA LEU A 208 -2.92 19.01 -15.86
C LEU A 208 -2.79 17.82 -14.91
N LEU A 209 -3.61 17.76 -13.86
CA LEU A 209 -3.65 16.63 -12.94
C LEU A 209 -4.06 15.33 -13.65
N GLY A 210 -5.08 15.40 -14.51
CA GLY A 210 -5.51 14.27 -15.33
C GLY A 210 -4.42 13.78 -16.28
N LEU A 211 -3.74 14.71 -16.97
CA LEU A 211 -2.63 14.38 -17.86
C LEU A 211 -1.45 13.76 -17.10
N PHE A 212 -1.12 14.30 -15.93
CA PHE A 212 -0.09 13.76 -15.05
C PHE A 212 -0.39 12.30 -14.69
N TRP A 213 -1.59 11.99 -14.19
CA TRP A 213 -1.95 10.64 -13.79
C TRP A 213 -2.06 9.66 -14.96
N LEU A 214 -2.53 10.12 -16.13
CA LEU A 214 -2.54 9.30 -17.33
C LEU A 214 -1.12 8.89 -17.73
N ASN A 215 -0.17 9.83 -17.72
CA ASN A 215 1.24 9.56 -18.00
C ASN A 215 1.86 8.65 -16.93
N ARG A 216 1.52 8.85 -15.65
CA ARG A 216 1.96 7.96 -14.56
C ARG A 216 1.47 6.54 -14.77
N PHE A 217 0.20 6.34 -15.07
CA PHE A 217 -0.35 5.00 -15.35
C PHE A 217 0.29 4.34 -16.56
N GLN A 218 0.56 5.08 -17.63
CA GLN A 218 1.30 4.54 -18.76
C GLN A 218 2.70 4.06 -18.35
N THR A 219 3.42 4.83 -17.54
CA THR A 219 4.73 4.45 -17.00
C THR A 219 4.63 3.23 -16.09
N MET A 220 3.66 3.20 -15.18
CA MET A 220 3.45 2.07 -14.27
C MET A 220 3.18 0.77 -15.04
N LEU A 221 2.27 0.82 -16.02
CA LEU A 221 1.93 -0.34 -16.84
C LEU A 221 3.09 -0.77 -17.74
N ARG A 222 3.89 0.16 -18.28
CA ARG A 222 5.08 -0.20 -19.06
C ARG A 222 6.12 -0.94 -18.23
N ARG A 223 6.39 -0.46 -17.00
CA ARG A 223 7.31 -1.13 -16.06
C ARG A 223 6.78 -2.50 -15.66
N TYR A 224 5.48 -2.59 -15.37
CA TYR A 224 4.81 -3.85 -15.10
C TYR A 224 5.02 -4.86 -16.24
N MET A 225 4.77 -4.47 -17.49
CA MET A 225 4.90 -5.35 -18.64
C MET A 225 6.32 -5.90 -18.79
N ASN A 226 7.34 -5.07 -18.57
CA ASN A 226 8.73 -5.51 -18.60
C ASN A 226 9.02 -6.53 -17.48
N ALA A 227 8.63 -6.22 -16.24
CA ALA A 227 8.86 -7.11 -15.10
C ALA A 227 8.09 -8.45 -15.23
N ARG A 228 6.90 -8.41 -15.84
CA ARG A 228 6.04 -9.59 -16.07
C ARG A 228 6.71 -10.65 -16.94
N GLU A 229 7.64 -10.29 -17.83
CA GLU A 229 8.37 -11.26 -18.66
C GLU A 229 9.22 -12.23 -17.82
N HIS A 230 9.49 -11.89 -16.56
CA HIS A 230 10.40 -12.62 -15.67
C HIS A 230 9.70 -13.26 -14.47
N VAL A 231 8.37 -13.19 -14.37
CA VAL A 231 7.61 -13.74 -13.24
C VAL A 231 6.24 -14.27 -13.66
N GLN A 232 5.80 -15.35 -13.03
CA GLN A 232 4.45 -15.85 -13.22
C GLN A 232 3.43 -14.92 -12.54
N VAL A 233 2.44 -14.46 -13.31
CA VAL A 233 1.37 -13.58 -12.81
C VAL A 233 0.00 -14.22 -13.04
N MET A 234 -0.86 -14.15 -12.02
CA MET A 234 -2.28 -14.46 -12.13
C MET A 234 -3.07 -13.17 -12.37
N ASP A 235 -3.84 -13.13 -13.46
CA ASP A 235 -4.66 -11.96 -13.80
C ASP A 235 -6.08 -12.07 -13.25
N VAL A 236 -6.57 -10.99 -12.65
CA VAL A 236 -7.94 -10.87 -12.14
C VAL A 236 -8.59 -9.65 -12.79
N HIS A 237 -9.66 -9.88 -13.54
CA HIS A 237 -10.37 -8.84 -14.26
C HIS A 237 -11.57 -8.34 -13.45
N PHE A 238 -11.65 -7.02 -13.29
CA PHE A 238 -12.83 -6.36 -12.75
C PHE A 238 -13.84 -6.17 -13.88
N ASN A 239 -14.91 -6.97 -13.88
CA ASN A 239 -16.02 -6.88 -14.82
C ASN A 239 -17.04 -5.82 -14.39
#